data_AF-A0AAD7N2P5-F1
#
_entry.id   AF-A0AAD7N2P5-F1
#
_cell.length_a   1.000
_cell.length_b   1.000
_cell.length_c   1.000
_cell.angle_alpha   90.00
_cell.angle_beta   90.00
_cell.angle_gamma   90.00
#
_symmetry.space_group_name_H-M   'P 1'
#
loop_
_entity.id
_entity.type
_entity.pdbx_description
1 polymer ?
#
loop_
_entity_poly.entity_id
_entity_poly.type
_entity_poly.pdbx_seq_one_letter_code
_entity_poly.pdbx_strand_id
1 'polypeptide(L)'
;RRARFGSSSIAEIEIADLQRAIRALRTEKQDIVDRLDCYQYPVLTLPTELVSETFIHFLPDYPSSPPLRGTRSPNILAAICQKWRYIALSSPLLWRAISLDYAPNAQGQLRMLETWLSRSGQCPLSLQTKKGDCISSEVLTLIFQYKPRWQHVKLMACASDLFSTPIEGPLTPAPGGRP
;
A
#
# COMPACT_ATOMS: atom_id res chain seq x y z
N ARG A 1 -21.94 16.59 60.31
CA ARG A 1 -22.80 16.88 59.12
C ARG A 1 -22.37 18.13 58.34
N ARG A 2 -21.78 19.16 58.97
CA ARG A 2 -21.32 20.41 58.30
C ARG A 2 -20.21 20.23 57.24
N ALA A 3 -19.25 19.33 57.43
CA ALA A 3 -18.13 19.14 56.49
C ALA A 3 -18.54 18.54 55.12
N ARG A 4 -19.60 17.72 55.09
CA ARG A 4 -20.10 17.10 53.83
C ARG A 4 -20.80 18.09 52.89
N PHE A 5 -21.40 19.15 53.44
CA PHE A 5 -22.05 20.20 52.65
C PHE A 5 -21.03 21.13 51.95
N GLY A 6 -19.88 21.39 52.59
CA GLY A 6 -18.81 22.18 51.98
C GLY A 6 -18.16 21.47 50.78
N SER A 7 -17.92 20.16 50.89
CA SER A 7 -17.36 19.38 49.78
C SER A 7 -18.32 19.20 48.60
N SER A 8 -19.64 19.11 48.84
CA SER A 8 -20.65 19.07 47.75
C SER A 8 -20.70 20.39 46.98
N SER A 9 -20.68 21.52 47.70
CA SER A 9 -20.71 22.86 47.09
C SER A 9 -19.47 23.15 46.24
N ILE A 10 -18.29 22.74 46.71
CA ILE A 10 -17.04 22.88 45.93
C ILE A 10 -17.11 22.05 44.64
N ALA A 11 -17.58 20.80 44.73
CA ALA A 11 -17.74 19.94 43.57
C ALA A 11 -18.78 20.49 42.57
N GLU A 12 -19.88 21.09 43.05
CA GLU A 12 -20.90 21.70 42.20
C GLU A 12 -20.38 22.94 41.46
N ILE A 13 -19.57 23.77 42.11
CA ILE A 13 -18.91 24.92 41.48
C ILE A 13 -17.92 24.44 40.41
N GLU A 14 -17.09 23.44 40.74
CA GLU A 14 -16.11 22.88 39.81
C GLU A 14 -16.79 22.24 38.58
N ILE A 15 -17.91 21.54 38.77
CA ILE A 15 -18.74 21.02 37.67
C ILE A 15 -19.24 22.17 36.79
N ALA A 16 -19.73 23.25 37.38
CA ALA A 16 -20.25 24.40 36.63
C ALA A 16 -19.15 25.08 35.79
N ASP A 17 -17.94 25.19 36.35
CA ASP A 17 -16.79 25.78 35.66
C ASP A 17 -16.30 24.88 34.51
N LEU A 18 -16.19 23.57 34.74
CA LEU A 18 -15.84 22.60 33.69
C LEU A 18 -16.89 22.59 32.56
N GLN A 19 -18.17 22.68 32.89
CA GLN A 19 -19.24 22.80 31.89
C GLN A 19 -19.11 24.10 31.07
N ARG A 20 -18.69 25.21 31.69
CA ARG A 20 -18.45 26.47 30.98
C ARG A 20 -17.26 26.34 30.02
N ALA A 21 -16.17 25.71 30.47
CA ALA A 21 -15.01 25.43 29.64
C ALA A 21 -15.36 24.52 28.45
N ILE A 22 -16.11 23.44 28.68
CA ILE A 22 -16.57 22.53 27.60
C ILE A 22 -17.43 23.28 26.58
N ARG A 23 -18.34 24.15 27.02
CA ARG A 23 -19.16 24.96 26.10
C ARG A 23 -18.29 25.88 25.25
N ALA A 24 -17.35 26.60 25.86
CA ALA A 24 -16.45 27.49 25.13
C ALA A 24 -15.63 26.73 24.08
N LEU A 25 -15.01 25.60 24.44
CA LEU A 25 -14.24 24.76 23.52
C LEU A 25 -15.10 24.17 22.40
N ARG A 26 -16.36 23.82 22.67
CA ARG A 26 -17.28 23.36 21.63
C ARG A 26 -17.63 24.47 20.64
N THR A 27 -17.84 25.70 21.11
CA THR A 27 -18.09 26.85 20.24
C THR A 27 -16.88 27.16 19.37
N GLU A 28 -15.67 27.16 19.95
CA GLU A 28 -14.43 27.36 19.20
C GLU A 28 -14.21 26.26 18.16
N LYS A 29 -14.46 24.99 18.53
CA LYS A 29 -14.46 23.89 17.57
C LYS A 29 -15.44 24.13 16.43
N GLN A 30 -16.65 24.59 16.73
CA GLN A 30 -17.68 24.83 15.71
C GLN A 30 -17.26 25.96 14.77
N ASP A 31 -16.72 27.06 15.27
CA ASP A 31 -16.17 28.15 14.44
C ASP A 31 -15.08 27.65 13.48
N ILE A 32 -14.15 26.82 13.99
CA ILE A 32 -13.11 26.23 13.14
C ILE A 32 -13.74 25.33 12.06
N VAL A 33 -14.74 24.52 12.40
CA VAL A 33 -15.43 23.67 11.42
C VAL A 33 -16.14 24.51 10.36
N ASP A 34 -16.90 25.52 10.76
CA ASP A 34 -17.62 26.41 9.83
C ASP A 34 -16.64 27.16 8.90
N ARG A 35 -15.50 27.59 9.44
CA ARG A 35 -14.40 28.19 8.67
C ARG A 35 -13.73 27.20 7.72
N LEU A 36 -13.65 25.92 8.07
CA LEU A 36 -13.07 24.90 7.19
C LEU A 36 -14.06 24.50 6.08
N ASP A 37 -15.35 24.43 6.38
CA ASP A 37 -16.41 24.09 5.44
C ASP A 37 -16.58 25.14 4.32
N CYS A 38 -16.20 26.40 4.57
CA CYS A 38 -16.19 27.42 3.52
C CYS A 38 -15.06 27.23 2.49
N TYR A 39 -14.01 26.45 2.82
CA TYR A 39 -12.98 26.09 1.85
C TYR A 39 -13.42 24.88 1.04
N GLN A 40 -13.73 25.10 -0.23
CA GLN A 40 -13.81 23.99 -1.18
C GLN A 40 -12.40 23.48 -1.48
N TYR A 41 -12.05 22.30 -0.97
CA TYR A 41 -10.81 21.62 -1.32
C TYR A 41 -10.93 21.07 -2.75
N PRO A 42 -10.23 21.64 -3.75
CA PRO A 42 -10.44 21.25 -5.16
C PRO A 42 -10.17 19.77 -5.40
N VAL A 43 -9.21 19.20 -4.66
CA VAL A 43 -8.87 17.77 -4.78
C VAL A 43 -9.98 16.83 -4.29
N LEU A 44 -10.93 17.34 -3.51
CA LEU A 44 -12.12 16.61 -3.10
C LEU A 44 -13.30 16.84 -4.04
N THR A 45 -13.25 17.84 -4.93
CA THR A 45 -14.29 18.11 -5.93
C THR A 45 -13.94 17.60 -7.32
N LEU A 46 -12.65 17.28 -7.58
CA LEU A 46 -12.23 16.66 -8.84
C LEU A 46 -12.92 15.30 -9.07
N PRO A 47 -13.33 15.02 -10.33
CA PRO A 47 -13.72 13.69 -10.78
C PRO A 47 -12.64 12.65 -10.47
N THR A 48 -13.07 11.42 -10.23
CA THR A 48 -12.17 10.32 -9.86
C THR A 48 -11.12 10.05 -10.92
N GLU A 49 -11.45 10.24 -12.20
CA GLU A 49 -10.58 10.04 -13.35
C GLU A 49 -9.38 11.00 -13.30
N LEU A 50 -9.62 12.28 -13.01
CA LEU A 50 -8.56 13.28 -12.94
C LEU A 50 -7.65 13.05 -11.74
N VAL A 51 -8.21 12.63 -10.59
CA VAL A 51 -7.41 12.28 -9.42
C VAL A 51 -6.54 11.05 -9.72
N SER A 52 -7.11 10.00 -10.33
CA SER A 52 -6.35 8.83 -10.77
C SER A 52 -5.23 9.20 -11.75
N GLU A 53 -5.47 10.12 -12.69
CA GLU A 53 -4.44 10.59 -13.61
C GLU A 53 -3.30 11.30 -12.88
N THR A 54 -3.62 12.19 -11.94
CA THR A 54 -2.58 12.82 -11.10
C THR A 54 -1.77 11.80 -10.29
N PHE A 55 -2.42 10.72 -9.82
CA PHE A 55 -1.73 9.63 -9.11
C PHE A 55 -0.79 8.85 -10.04
N ILE A 56 -1.16 8.66 -11.31
CA ILE A 56 -0.29 8.02 -12.30
C ILE A 56 0.95 8.88 -12.53
N HIS A 57 0.80 10.20 -12.68
CA HIS A 57 1.92 11.13 -12.84
C HIS A 57 2.80 11.30 -11.60
N PHE A 58 2.32 10.92 -10.42
CA PHE A 58 3.14 10.87 -9.20
C PHE A 58 4.15 9.71 -9.22
N LEU A 59 3.84 8.63 -9.95
CA LEU A 59 4.68 7.45 -10.05
C LEU A 59 5.73 7.61 -11.17
N PRO A 60 6.81 6.80 -11.15
CA PRO A 60 7.74 6.76 -12.27
C PRO A 60 7.06 6.41 -13.59
N ASP A 61 7.56 6.99 -14.69
CA ASP A 61 7.04 6.68 -16.02
C ASP A 61 7.19 5.20 -16.35
N TYR A 62 6.08 4.58 -16.74
CA TYR A 62 6.05 3.19 -17.18
C TYR A 62 7.00 2.98 -18.37
N PRO A 63 7.85 1.93 -18.39
CA PRO A 63 7.79 0.73 -17.54
C PRO A 63 8.60 0.80 -16.24
N SER A 64 9.16 1.96 -15.88
CA SER A 64 9.87 2.12 -14.62
C SER A 64 8.94 1.84 -13.45
N SER A 65 9.47 1.12 -12.45
CA SER A 65 8.63 0.58 -11.40
C SER A 65 8.84 1.31 -10.07
N PRO A 66 7.77 1.75 -9.38
CA PRO A 66 7.88 2.32 -8.04
C PRO A 66 8.33 1.25 -7.04
N PRO A 67 8.97 1.66 -5.93
CA PRO A 67 9.34 0.73 -4.89
C PRO A 67 8.09 0.17 -4.18
N LEU A 68 8.20 -1.07 -3.74
CA LEU A 68 7.18 -1.73 -2.93
C LEU A 68 6.84 -0.97 -1.64
N ARG A 69 7.82 -0.24 -1.05
CA ARG A 69 7.66 0.62 0.14
C ARG A 69 8.31 2.00 -0.05
N GLY A 70 7.94 2.97 0.78
CA GLY A 70 8.60 4.28 0.87
C GLY A 70 7.87 5.41 0.12
N THR A 71 8.54 6.57 0.04
CA THR A 71 7.94 7.86 -0.36
C THR A 71 7.41 7.93 -1.78
N ARG A 72 7.88 7.05 -2.68
CA ARG A 72 7.45 6.97 -4.08
C ARG A 72 6.54 5.76 -4.36
N SER A 73 6.02 5.15 -3.31
CA SER A 73 5.10 4.01 -3.40
C SER A 73 3.65 4.51 -3.52
N PRO A 74 2.80 3.91 -4.38
CA PRO A 74 1.36 4.22 -4.45
C PRO A 74 0.63 3.98 -3.12
N ASN A 75 1.21 3.19 -2.20
CA ASN A 75 0.68 3.00 -0.85
C ASN A 75 0.52 4.31 -0.07
N ILE A 76 1.35 5.33 -0.34
CA ILE A 76 1.23 6.63 0.33
C ILE A 76 -0.02 7.38 -0.11
N LEU A 77 -0.40 7.27 -1.38
CA LEU A 77 -1.64 7.87 -1.88
C LEU A 77 -2.84 7.30 -1.13
N ALA A 78 -2.81 6.00 -0.82
CA ALA A 78 -3.83 5.34 -0.01
C ALA A 78 -3.77 5.67 1.49
N ALA A 79 -2.76 6.38 1.97
CA ALA A 79 -2.62 6.77 3.38
C ALA A 79 -3.16 8.18 3.69
N ILE A 80 -3.37 9.02 2.66
CA ILE A 80 -3.67 10.45 2.83
C ILE A 80 -5.08 10.70 3.40
N CYS A 81 -6.13 10.26 2.71
CA CYS A 81 -7.51 10.41 3.16
C CYS A 81 -8.39 9.26 2.66
N GLN A 82 -9.64 9.16 3.15
CA GLN A 82 -10.56 8.09 2.75
C GLN A 82 -10.87 8.11 1.24
N LYS A 83 -11.11 9.30 0.66
CA LYS A 83 -11.39 9.44 -0.79
C LYS A 83 -10.19 8.96 -1.63
N TRP A 84 -8.98 9.41 -1.29
CA TRP A 84 -7.77 9.01 -2.01
C TRP A 84 -7.47 7.52 -1.88
N ARG A 85 -7.72 6.95 -0.69
CA ARG A 85 -7.64 5.50 -0.49
C ARG A 85 -8.57 4.75 -1.42
N TYR A 86 -9.84 5.16 -1.50
CA TYR A 86 -10.79 4.53 -2.42
C TYR A 86 -10.30 4.60 -3.86
N ILE A 87 -9.86 5.78 -4.33
CA ILE A 87 -9.39 5.99 -5.71
C ILE A 87 -8.13 5.18 -6.00
N ALA A 88 -7.12 5.25 -5.13
CA ALA A 88 -5.86 4.56 -5.31
C ALA A 88 -6.04 3.04 -5.34
N LEU A 89 -6.88 2.49 -4.44
CA LEU A 89 -7.15 1.05 -4.39
C LEU A 89 -7.99 0.55 -5.55
N SER A 90 -8.86 1.39 -6.13
CA SER A 90 -9.72 1.07 -7.27
C SER A 90 -9.09 1.39 -8.63
N SER A 91 -7.83 1.81 -8.67
CA SER A 91 -7.10 2.16 -9.90
C SER A 91 -6.00 1.14 -10.22
N PRO A 92 -6.29 0.05 -10.95
CA PRO A 92 -5.33 -1.01 -11.27
C PRO A 92 -4.02 -0.55 -11.90
N LEU A 93 -4.06 0.53 -12.69
CA LEU A 93 -2.87 1.10 -13.36
C LEU A 93 -1.79 1.57 -12.39
N LEU A 94 -2.15 1.99 -11.17
CA LEU A 94 -1.17 2.40 -10.14
C LEU A 94 -0.36 1.21 -9.61
N TRP A 95 -0.92 0.00 -9.73
CA TRP A 95 -0.34 -1.24 -9.19
C TRP A 95 0.31 -2.09 -10.29
N ARG A 96 0.31 -1.63 -11.55
CA ARG A 96 0.79 -2.41 -12.70
C ARG A 96 2.31 -2.56 -12.76
N ALA A 97 3.06 -1.76 -12.02
CA ALA A 97 4.52 -1.80 -12.01
C ALA A 97 5.05 -1.88 -10.58
N ILE A 98 6.07 -2.71 -10.33
CA ILE A 98 6.69 -2.82 -9.00
C ILE A 98 8.20 -3.12 -9.07
N SER A 99 8.96 -2.41 -8.26
CA SER A 99 10.36 -2.65 -8.00
C SER A 99 10.51 -3.43 -6.70
N LEU A 100 10.97 -4.67 -6.83
CA LEU A 100 11.26 -5.60 -5.75
C LEU A 100 12.67 -5.34 -5.22
N ASP A 101 12.79 -5.35 -3.91
CA ASP A 101 14.04 -5.26 -3.18
C ASP A 101 14.28 -6.50 -2.33
N TYR A 102 15.52 -6.70 -1.88
CA TYR A 102 15.80 -7.70 -0.86
C TYR A 102 15.25 -7.20 0.49
N ALA A 103 14.40 -7.99 1.15
CA ALA A 103 13.87 -7.65 2.47
C ALA A 103 14.24 -8.70 3.53
N PRO A 104 14.76 -8.30 4.70
CA PRO A 104 15.05 -9.23 5.80
C PRO A 104 13.79 -9.88 6.40
N ASN A 105 12.60 -9.30 6.18
CA ASN A 105 11.32 -9.87 6.59
C ASN A 105 10.54 -10.40 5.37
N ALA A 106 10.89 -11.62 4.95
CA ALA A 106 10.33 -12.27 3.77
C ALA A 106 8.79 -12.38 3.82
N GLN A 107 8.22 -12.78 4.96
CA GLN A 107 6.76 -12.95 5.06
C GLN A 107 5.97 -11.64 4.92
N GLY A 108 6.45 -10.56 5.58
CA GLY A 108 5.81 -9.25 5.49
C GLY A 108 5.90 -8.65 4.08
N GLN A 109 6.96 -8.98 3.34
CA GLN A 109 7.12 -8.59 1.94
C GLN A 109 6.18 -9.36 1.03
N LEU A 110 6.09 -10.69 1.19
CA LEU A 110 5.22 -11.56 0.40
C LEU A 110 3.74 -11.13 0.46
N ARG A 111 3.19 -10.93 1.66
CA ARG A 111 1.77 -10.50 1.82
C ARG A 111 1.47 -9.18 1.13
N MET A 112 2.40 -8.25 1.20
CA MET A 112 2.23 -6.93 0.60
C MET A 112 2.41 -6.98 -0.92
N LEU A 113 3.32 -7.81 -1.42
CA LEU A 113 3.46 -8.10 -2.85
C LEU A 113 2.20 -8.78 -3.40
N GLU A 114 1.66 -9.77 -2.72
CA GLU A 114 0.40 -10.42 -3.08
C GLU A 114 -0.74 -9.41 -3.16
N THR A 115 -0.86 -8.55 -2.14
CA THR A 115 -1.83 -7.45 -2.13
C THR A 115 -1.64 -6.52 -3.32
N TRP A 116 -0.39 -6.19 -3.67
CA TRP A 116 -0.07 -5.34 -4.81
C TRP A 116 -0.49 -5.99 -6.14
N LEU A 117 -0.14 -7.26 -6.34
CA LEU A 117 -0.48 -8.02 -7.54
C LEU A 117 -1.99 -8.19 -7.69
N SER A 118 -2.71 -8.43 -6.60
CA SER A 118 -4.17 -8.48 -6.59
C SER A 118 -4.80 -7.15 -7.06
N ARG A 119 -4.33 -6.01 -6.52
CA ARG A 119 -4.84 -4.67 -6.89
C ARG A 119 -4.57 -4.29 -8.35
N SER A 120 -3.54 -4.86 -8.96
CA SER A 120 -3.23 -4.62 -10.38
C SER A 120 -4.25 -5.23 -11.35
N GLY A 121 -5.22 -6.01 -10.86
CA GLY A 121 -6.38 -6.46 -11.65
C GLY A 121 -5.98 -7.33 -12.84
N GLN A 122 -6.27 -6.88 -14.07
CA GLN A 122 -5.85 -7.53 -15.31
C GLN A 122 -4.80 -6.72 -16.08
N CYS A 123 -4.24 -5.67 -15.49
CA CYS A 123 -3.28 -4.83 -16.18
C CYS A 123 -1.99 -5.60 -16.53
N PRO A 124 -1.34 -5.27 -17.66
CA PRO A 124 0.00 -5.76 -17.96
C PRO A 124 1.01 -5.35 -16.88
N LEU A 125 1.84 -6.30 -16.44
CA LEU A 125 2.74 -6.14 -15.30
C LEU A 125 4.16 -5.77 -15.73
N SER A 126 4.75 -4.80 -15.02
CA SER A 126 6.18 -4.49 -15.05
C SER A 126 6.84 -4.87 -13.73
N LEU A 127 7.70 -5.89 -13.74
CA LEU A 127 8.37 -6.43 -12.56
C LEU A 127 9.88 -6.22 -12.67
N GLN A 128 10.48 -5.52 -11.71
CA GLN A 128 11.92 -5.25 -11.74
C GLN A 128 12.56 -5.49 -10.38
N THR A 129 13.75 -6.08 -10.32
CA THR A 129 14.58 -6.07 -9.11
C THR A 129 15.51 -4.87 -9.11
N LYS A 130 15.76 -4.26 -7.94
CA LYS A 130 16.80 -3.23 -7.81
C LYS A 130 18.16 -3.84 -8.18
N LYS A 131 19.08 -2.99 -8.66
CA LYS A 131 20.43 -3.44 -9.05
C LYS A 131 21.16 -3.97 -7.81
N GLY A 132 21.63 -5.21 -7.89
CA GLY A 132 22.35 -5.89 -6.80
C GLY A 132 21.47 -6.67 -5.85
N ASP A 133 20.15 -6.50 -5.91
CA ASP A 133 19.21 -7.29 -5.12
C ASP A 133 18.85 -8.59 -5.85
N CYS A 134 18.63 -9.66 -5.08
CA CYS A 134 18.04 -10.89 -5.57
C CYS A 134 16.76 -11.21 -4.80
N ILE A 135 15.79 -11.80 -5.50
CA ILE A 135 14.51 -12.22 -4.90
C ILE A 135 14.56 -13.70 -4.51
N SER A 136 13.84 -14.03 -3.43
CA SER A 136 13.77 -15.40 -2.92
C SER A 136 12.88 -16.30 -3.78
N SER A 137 13.05 -17.61 -3.63
CA SER A 137 12.22 -18.63 -4.28
C SER A 137 10.71 -18.46 -4.07
N GLU A 138 10.28 -18.00 -2.90
CA GLU A 138 8.87 -17.78 -2.56
C GLU A 138 8.30 -16.59 -3.31
N VAL A 139 9.07 -15.50 -3.42
CA VAL A 139 8.68 -14.31 -4.20
C VAL A 139 8.56 -14.68 -5.67
N LEU A 140 9.54 -15.43 -6.20
CA LEU A 140 9.50 -15.96 -7.58
C LEU A 140 8.26 -16.81 -7.82
N THR A 141 7.98 -17.75 -6.92
CA THR A 141 6.81 -18.63 -7.01
C THR A 141 5.51 -17.85 -7.06
N LEU A 142 5.36 -16.82 -6.21
CA LEU A 142 4.19 -15.95 -6.20
C LEU A 142 4.04 -15.18 -7.51
N ILE A 143 5.09 -14.51 -7.99
CA ILE A 143 4.98 -13.69 -9.22
C ILE A 143 4.74 -14.55 -10.47
N PHE A 144 5.23 -15.79 -10.50
CA PHE A 144 4.98 -16.71 -11.62
C PHE A 144 3.51 -17.08 -11.80
N GLN A 145 2.70 -17.02 -10.73
CA GLN A 145 1.25 -17.22 -10.84
C GLN A 145 0.60 -16.14 -11.73
N TYR A 146 1.23 -14.98 -11.87
CA TYR A 146 0.77 -13.86 -12.69
C TYR A 146 1.48 -13.77 -14.05
N LYS A 147 2.26 -14.78 -14.44
CA LYS A 147 3.08 -14.82 -15.67
C LYS A 147 2.32 -14.42 -16.96
N PRO A 148 1.05 -14.82 -17.18
CA PRO A 148 0.33 -14.43 -18.40
C PRO A 148 0.17 -12.92 -18.58
N ARG A 149 0.27 -12.14 -17.49
CA ARG A 149 0.13 -10.69 -17.49
C ARG A 149 1.45 -9.95 -17.63
N TRP A 150 2.59 -10.65 -17.68
CA TRP A 150 3.91 -10.01 -17.71
C TRP A 150 4.16 -9.28 -19.05
N GLN A 151 4.57 -8.01 -18.99
CA GLN A 151 4.93 -7.20 -20.15
C GLN A 151 6.39 -6.75 -20.13
N HIS A 152 6.88 -6.28 -18.98
CA HIS A 152 8.29 -5.90 -18.81
C HIS A 152 8.85 -6.57 -17.56
N VAL A 153 9.88 -7.40 -17.71
CA VAL A 153 10.40 -8.19 -16.60
C VAL A 153 11.90 -8.15 -16.59
N LYS A 154 12.47 -7.67 -15.48
CA LYS A 154 13.90 -7.64 -15.22
C LYS A 154 14.17 -8.11 -13.81
N LEU A 155 14.32 -9.43 -13.65
CA LEU A 155 14.45 -10.06 -12.35
C LEU A 155 15.85 -10.66 -12.19
N MET A 156 16.44 -10.47 -11.02
CA MET A 156 17.60 -11.23 -10.57
C MET A 156 17.17 -12.17 -9.46
N ALA A 157 17.39 -13.47 -9.66
CA ALA A 157 17.12 -14.51 -8.69
C ALA A 157 18.40 -14.87 -7.93
N CYS A 158 18.30 -15.25 -6.66
CA CYS A 158 19.46 -15.75 -5.92
C CYS A 158 19.88 -17.11 -6.51
N ALA A 159 21.17 -17.31 -6.81
CA ALA A 159 21.63 -18.53 -7.48
C ALA A 159 21.33 -19.81 -6.68
N SER A 160 21.30 -19.72 -5.34
CA SER A 160 20.90 -20.79 -4.42
C SER A 160 19.50 -21.35 -4.70
N ASP A 161 18.62 -20.50 -5.25
CA ASP A 161 17.19 -20.78 -5.34
C ASP A 161 16.82 -21.44 -6.68
N LEU A 162 17.66 -21.30 -7.70
CA LEU A 162 17.46 -21.93 -9.01
C LEU A 162 17.79 -23.43 -9.00
N PHE A 163 18.65 -23.89 -8.08
CA PHE A 163 19.08 -25.28 -7.97
C PHE A 163 18.25 -26.12 -6.98
N SER A 164 17.22 -25.54 -6.37
CA SER A 164 16.38 -26.22 -5.38
C SER A 164 15.12 -26.88 -5.97
N THR A 165 14.91 -26.81 -7.29
CA THR A 165 13.86 -27.61 -7.93
C THR A 165 14.37 -29.02 -8.20
N PRO A 166 13.72 -30.09 -7.68
CA PRO A 166 14.01 -31.44 -8.14
C PRO A 166 13.58 -31.49 -9.61
N ILE A 167 14.56 -31.61 -10.51
CA ILE A 167 14.29 -32.00 -11.89
C ILE A 167 14.00 -33.51 -11.86
N GLU A 168 12.82 -33.90 -11.38
CA GLU A 168 12.28 -35.24 -11.62
C GLU A 168 11.44 -35.20 -12.89
N GLY A 169 12.13 -35.22 -14.04
CA GLY A 169 11.58 -35.77 -15.27
C GLY A 169 12.12 -37.19 -15.44
N PRO A 170 11.32 -38.19 -15.87
CA PRO A 170 11.82 -39.54 -16.06
C PRO A 170 12.89 -39.54 -17.16
N LEU A 171 14.12 -39.90 -16.81
CA LEU A 171 15.15 -40.29 -17.77
C LEU A 171 14.73 -41.63 -18.39
N THR A 172 13.96 -41.59 -19.48
CA THR A 172 13.81 -42.73 -20.37
C THR A 172 15.17 -43.04 -21.02
N PRO A 173 15.75 -44.24 -20.84
CA PRO A 173 16.99 -44.61 -21.50
C PRO A 173 16.75 -44.85 -22.99
N ALA A 174 17.63 -44.30 -23.84
CA ALA A 174 17.61 -44.50 -25.28
C ALA A 174 17.87 -45.98 -25.65
N PRO A 175 17.17 -46.54 -26.66
CA PRO A 175 17.43 -47.89 -27.11
C PRO A 175 18.75 -47.96 -27.90
N GLY A 176 19.55 -48.96 -27.56
CA GLY A 176 20.90 -49.17 -28.08
C GLY A 176 20.95 -49.37 -29.58
N GLY A 177 21.94 -48.73 -30.21
CA GLY A 177 22.36 -49.01 -31.57
C GLY A 177 23.60 -49.91 -31.58
N ARG A 178 23.50 -51.06 -32.24
CA ARG A 178 24.63 -51.75 -32.89
C ARG A 178 24.25 -52.00 -34.35
N PRO A 179 25.18 -51.87 -35.28
CA PRO A 179 25.36 -52.86 -36.34
C PRO A 179 26.20 -54.03 -35.84
#